data_AF-A0A8T3PKQ8-F1
#
_entry.id   AF-A0A8T3PKQ8-F1
#
_cell.length_a   1.000
_cell.length_b   1.000
_cell.length_c   1.000
_cell.angle_alpha   90.00
_cell.angle_beta   90.00
_cell.angle_gamma   90.00
#
_symmetry.space_group_name_H-M   'P 1'
#
loop_
_entity.id
_entity.type
_entity.pdbx_description
1 polymer ?
#
loop_
_entity_poly.entity_id
_entity_poly.type
_entity_poly.pdbx_seq_one_letter_code
_entity_poly.pdbx_strand_id
1 'polypeptide(L)' 'MTPLKKLASLPDAETVLKPGITLAPLQAEATRLTDTEAAQQLNQARRRLFQSSHHRSKCAA' A
#
# COMPACT_ATOMS: atom_id res chain seq x y z
N MET A 1 -3.99 -14.42 2.82
CA MET A 1 -3.64 -14.21 4.24
C MET A 1 -2.52 -13.18 4.27
N THR A 2 -2.67 -12.04 4.96
CA THR A 2 -1.64 -10.98 4.98
C THR A 2 -0.63 -11.23 6.11
N PRO A 3 0.62 -10.74 6.02
CA PRO A 3 1.63 -10.94 7.06
C PRO A 3 1.17 -10.48 8.45
N LEU A 4 0.48 -9.34 8.56
CA LEU A 4 -0.08 -8.86 9.83
C LEU A 4 -1.15 -9.81 10.38
N LYS A 5 -2.02 -10.34 9.52
CA LYS A 5 -3.06 -11.28 9.92
C LYS A 5 -2.45 -12.59 10.43
N LYS A 6 -1.31 -13.01 9.87
CA LYS A 6 -0.53 -14.16 10.35
C LYS A 6 0.07 -13.88 11.72
N LEU A 7 0.69 -12.72 11.91
CA LEU A 7 1.22 -12.30 13.20
C LEU A 7 0.13 -12.32 14.28
N ALA A 8 -1.04 -11.74 14.00
CA ALA A 8 -2.18 -11.72 14.93
C ALA A 8 -2.77 -13.10 15.25
N SER A 9 -2.46 -14.14 14.47
CA SER A 9 -2.91 -15.52 14.72
C SER A 9 -1.96 -16.32 15.63
N LEU A 10 -0.78 -15.80 15.93
CA LEU A 10 0.18 -16.47 16.80
C LEU A 10 -0.20 -16.27 18.28
N PRO A 11 0.01 -17.28 19.13
CA PRO A 11 -0.02 -17.07 20.57
C PRO A 11 1.08 -16.07 20.95
N ASP A 12 0.80 -15.20 21.91
CA ASP A 12 1.73 -14.22 22.45
C ASP A 12 2.33 -13.27 21.39
N ALA A 13 1.60 -13.00 20.30
CA ALA A 13 2.04 -12.11 19.23
C ALA A 13 2.46 -10.71 19.70
N GLU A 14 1.91 -10.23 20.82
CA GLU A 14 2.30 -8.95 21.41
C GLU A 14 3.68 -8.99 22.08
N THR A 15 4.15 -10.16 22.52
CA THR A 15 5.46 -10.32 23.19
C THR A 15 6.65 -10.19 22.25
N VAL A 16 6.42 -10.41 20.95
CA VAL A 16 7.44 -10.24 19.90
C VAL A 16 7.42 -8.85 19.26
N LEU A 17 6.47 -7.99 19.67
CA LEU A 17 6.45 -6.60 19.23
C LEU A 17 7.49 -5.78 19.97
N LYS A 18 7.90 -4.67 19.36
CA LYS A 18 8.76 -3.69 20.03
C LYS A 18 8.02 -3.12 21.25
N PRO A 19 8.73 -2.79 22.34
CA PRO A 19 8.13 -2.14 23.50
C PRO A 19 7.32 -0.90 23.10
N GLY A 20 6.09 -0.79 23.61
CA GLY A 20 5.18 0.32 23.31
C GLY A 20 4.41 0.21 21.99
N ILE A 21 4.58 -0.87 21.21
CA ILE A 21 3.78 -1.15 20.01
C ILE A 21 2.75 -2.24 20.32
N THR A 22 1.52 -2.04 19.86
CA THR A 22 0.42 -3.03 19.95
C THR A 22 -0.08 -3.39 18.55
N LEU A 23 -0.88 -4.47 18.44
CA LEU A 23 -1.46 -4.89 17.16
C LEU A 23 -2.49 -3.91 16.61
N ALA A 24 -3.19 -3.18 17.47
CA ALA A 24 -4.27 -2.24 17.09
C ALA A 24 -3.83 -1.15 16.08
N PRO A 25 -2.79 -0.34 16.33
CA PRO A 25 -2.33 0.66 15.37
C PRO A 25 -1.78 0.01 14.08
N LEU A 26 -1.16 -1.17 14.18
CA LEU A 26 -0.69 -1.92 13.01
C LEU A 26 -1.86 -2.36 12.13
N GLN A 27 -2.98 -2.78 12.73
CA GLN A 27 -4.20 -3.15 12.03
C GLN A 27 -4.87 -1.94 11.37
N ALA A 28 -4.96 -0.82 12.09
CA ALA A 28 -5.47 0.42 11.53
C ALA A 28 -4.69 0.85 10.29
N GLU A 29 -3.35 0.83 10.35
CA GLU A 29 -2.50 1.18 9.21
C GLU A 29 -2.62 0.18 8.06
N ALA A 30 -2.67 -1.13 8.35
CA ALA A 30 -2.83 -2.15 7.33
C ALA A 30 -4.18 -2.07 6.59
N THR A 31 -5.21 -1.50 7.22
CA THR A 31 -6.52 -1.26 6.60
C THR A 31 -6.67 0.14 6.01
N ARG A 32 -5.67 1.03 6.17
CA ARG A 32 -5.76 2.43 5.76
C ARG A 32 -5.87 2.61 4.24
N LEU A 33 -5.29 1.69 3.47
CA LEU A 33 -5.37 1.69 2.02
C LEU A 33 -5.77 0.30 1.54
N THR A 34 -6.91 0.21 0.86
CA THR A 34 -7.37 -1.04 0.27
C THR A 34 -6.56 -1.36 -1.00
N ASP A 35 -6.44 -2.65 -1.33
CA ASP A 35 -5.79 -3.10 -2.57
C ASP A 35 -6.44 -2.46 -3.82
N THR A 36 -7.76 -2.23 -3.77
CA THR A 36 -8.51 -1.59 -4.86
C THR A 36 -8.15 -0.11 -5.03
N GLU A 37 -8.01 0.63 -3.93
CA GLU A 37 -7.61 2.04 -3.98
C GLU A 37 -6.15 2.16 -4.46
N ALA A 38 -5.26 1.29 -3.99
CA ALA A 38 -3.88 1.24 -4.46
C ALA A 38 -3.80 0.97 -5.98
N ALA A 39 -4.57 0.01 -6.48
CA ALA A 39 -4.66 -0.28 -7.91
C ALA A 39 -5.23 0.89 -8.73
N GLN A 40 -6.24 1.59 -8.20
CA GLN A 40 -6.81 2.78 -8.84
C GLN A 40 -5.77 3.91 -8.93
N GLN A 41 -5.05 4.19 -7.84
CA GLN A 41 -4.00 5.21 -7.80
C GLN A 41 -2.88 4.90 -8.79
N LEU A 42 -2.43 3.63 -8.85
CA LEU A 42 -1.42 3.19 -9.80
C LEU A 42 -1.88 3.37 -11.25
N ASN A 43 -3.11 2.96 -11.56
CA ASN A 43 -3.67 3.13 -12.90
C ASN A 43 -3.82 4.61 -13.28
N GLN A 44 -4.19 5.47 -12.34
CA GLN A 44 -4.27 6.91 -12.56
C GLN A 44 -2.89 7.52 -12.81
N ALA A 45 -1.88 7.17 -12.01
CA ALA A 45 -0.50 7.61 -12.20
C ALA A 45 0.05 7.15 -13.56
N ARG A 46 -0.21 5.88 -13.92
CA ARG A 46 0.17 5.31 -15.22
C ARG A 46 -0.45 6.09 -16.38
N ARG A 47 -1.76 6.38 -16.32
CA ARG A 47 -2.45 7.20 -17.35
C ARG A 47 -1.83 8.59 -17.50
N ARG A 48 -1.56 9.29 -16.39
CA ARG A 48 -0.93 10.62 -16.41
C ARG A 48 0.48 10.57 -17.04
N LEU A 49 1.27 9.56 -16.68
CA LEU A 49 2.61 9.36 -17.24
C LEU A 49 2.56 9.19 -18.76
N PHE A 50 1.70 8.31 -19.27
CA PHE A 50 1.60 8.07 -20.71
C PHE A 50 1.02 9.28 -21.46
N GLN A 51 0.00 9.94 -20.92
CA GLN A 51 -0.52 11.19 -21.49
C GLN A 51 0.60 12.23 -21.63
N SER A 52 1.36 12.51 -20.57
CA SER A 52 2.45 13.49 -20.62
C SER A 52 3.60 13.09 -21.56
N SER A 53 3.83 11.80 -21.77
CA SER A 53 4.88 11.29 -22.68
C SER A 53 4.47 11.42 -24.14
N HIS A 54 3.23 11.09 -24.49
CA HIS A 54 2.71 11.25 -25.87
C HIS A 54 2.66 12.71 -26.34
N HIS A 55 2.52 13.67 -25.42
CA HIS A 55 2.62 15.10 -25.78
C HIS A 55 4.05 15.52 -26.17
N ARG A 56 5.08 14.87 -25.62
CA ARG A 56 6.48 15.19 -25.97
C ARG A 56 6.85 14.69 -27.37
N SER A 57 6.28 13.57 -27.82
CA SER A 57 6.57 13.00 -29.14
C SER A 57 6.00 13.81 -30.31
N LYS A 58 5.06 14.73 -30.08
CA LYS A 58 4.48 15.59 -31.15
C LYS A 58 5.31 16.84 -31.46
N CYS A 59 6.35 17.14 -30.68
CA CYS A 59 7.25 18.29 -30.92
C CYS A 59 8.69 17.87 -31.27
N ALA A 60 8.95 16.59 -31.55
CA ALA A 60 10.23 16.18 -32.14
C ALA A 60 10.13 16.34 -33.66
N ALA A 61 10.95 17.26 -34.19
CA ALA A 61 11.05 17.66 -35.60
C ALA A 61 11.47 16.53 -36.54
#